data_AF-A0A6S7ASB7-F1
#
_entry.id   AF-A0A6S7ASB7-F1
#
_cell.length_a   1.000
_cell.length_b   1.000
_cell.length_c   1.000
_cell.angle_alpha   90.00
_cell.angle_beta   90.00
_cell.angle_gamma   90.00
#
_symmetry.space_group_name_H-M   'P 1'
#
loop_
_entity.id
_entity.type
_entity.pdbx_description
1 polymer ?
#
loop_
_entity_poly.entity_id
_entity_poly.type
_entity_poly.pdbx_seq_one_letter_code
_entity_poly.pdbx_strand_id
1 'polypeptide(L)' 'MDPQWLDSLPRGAPVWGEVCRRQPEAWFALDDDEAGWPAVCRDHLLHTDPARGVSAPAVLAELPARLAALHRPEGGSP' A
#
# COMPACT_ATOMS: atom_id res chain seq x y z
N MET A 1 7.38 15.38 -15.22
CA MET A 1 7.91 14.45 -14.21
C MET A 1 8.90 13.57 -14.95
N ASP A 2 10.17 13.55 -14.54
CA ASP A 2 11.19 12.70 -15.16
C ASP A 2 11.06 11.25 -14.64
N PRO A 3 10.79 10.22 -15.44
CA PRO A 3 10.68 8.86 -14.93
C PRO A 3 11.90 8.41 -14.10
N GLN A 4 13.07 8.96 -14.39
CA GLN A 4 14.34 8.59 -13.75
C GLN A 4 14.49 9.09 -12.30
N TRP A 5 13.73 10.11 -11.87
CA TRP A 5 13.80 10.53 -10.46
C TRP A 5 13.15 9.49 -9.53
N LEU A 6 12.19 8.71 -10.02
CA LEU A 6 11.49 7.69 -9.22
C LEU A 6 12.44 6.58 -8.81
N ASP A 7 13.32 6.16 -9.74
CA ASP A 7 14.32 5.12 -9.53
C ASP A 7 15.40 5.52 -8.51
N SER A 8 15.53 6.82 -8.23
CA SER A 8 16.50 7.35 -7.25
C SER A 8 15.98 7.39 -5.82
N LEU A 9 14.70 7.09 -5.60
CA LEU A 9 14.05 7.09 -4.29
C LEU A 9 13.71 5.67 -3.83
N PRO A 10 13.65 5.42 -2.51
CA PRO A 10 12.97 4.23 -2.00
C PRO A 10 11.54 4.15 -2.53
N ARG A 11 11.09 2.94 -2.90
CA ARG A 11 9.80 2.72 -3.58
C ARG A 11 8.60 3.29 -2.83
N GLY A 12 8.64 3.24 -1.50
CA GLY A 12 7.59 3.81 -0.64
C GLY A 12 7.56 5.34 -0.52
N ALA A 13 8.65 6.04 -0.86
CA ALA A 13 8.74 7.49 -0.62
C ALA A 13 7.77 8.31 -1.50
N PRO A 14 7.63 8.04 -2.82
CA PRO A 14 6.61 8.68 -3.66
C PRO A 14 5.18 8.42 -3.18
N VAL A 15 4.89 7.18 -2.76
CA VAL A 15 3.56 6.81 -2.24
C VAL A 15 3.25 7.60 -0.97
N TRP A 16 4.18 7.64 -0.02
CA TRP A 16 4.02 8.42 1.20
C TRP A 16 3.80 9.91 0.93
N GLY A 17 4.55 10.49 -0.02
CA GLY A 17 4.35 11.87 -0.46
C GLY A 17 2.92 12.14 -0.96
N GLU A 18 2.36 11.22 -1.75
CA GLU A 18 0.98 11.33 -2.22
C GLU A 18 -0.05 11.13 -1.10
N VAL A 19 0.21 10.26 -0.12
CA VAL A 19 -0.65 10.09 1.07
C VAL A 19 -0.68 11.38 1.89
N CYS A 20 0.48 11.99 2.18
CA CYS A 20 0.53 13.26 2.89
C CYS A 20 -0.21 14.37 2.13
N ARG A 21 -0.12 14.38 0.79
CA ARG A 21 -0.75 15.42 -0.04
C ARG A 21 -2.25 15.25 -0.18
N ARG A 22 -2.72 14.02 -0.40
CA ARG A 22 -4.13 13.71 -0.70
C ARG A 22 -4.95 13.39 0.55
N GLN A 23 -4.29 13.01 1.63
CA GLN A 23 -4.90 12.63 2.91
C GLN A 23 -6.08 11.67 2.74
N PRO A 24 -5.89 10.51 2.08
CA PRO A 24 -6.96 9.54 1.89
C PRO A 24 -7.43 9.00 3.25
N GLU A 25 -8.75 8.79 3.40
CA GLU A 25 -9.33 8.26 4.64
C GLU A 25 -8.86 6.84 4.97
N ALA A 26 -8.63 6.02 3.94
CA ALA A 26 -8.12 4.66 4.07
C ALA A 26 -7.26 4.30 2.86
N TRP A 27 -6.13 3.62 3.10
CA TRP A 27 -5.22 3.18 2.04
C TRP A 27 -4.30 2.05 2.55
N PHE A 28 -3.79 1.26 1.62
CA PHE A 28 -2.60 0.43 1.80
C PHE A 28 -1.87 0.29 0.46
N ALA A 29 -0.59 -0.07 0.50
CA ALA A 29 0.25 -0.31 -0.66
C ALA A 29 0.55 -1.80 -0.83
N LEU A 30 0.76 -2.21 -2.08
CA LEU A 30 1.28 -3.52 -2.47
C LEU A 30 2.73 -3.31 -2.89
N ASP A 31 3.67 -3.90 -2.19
CA ASP A 31 5.09 -3.83 -2.54
C ASP A 31 5.77 -5.14 -2.13
N ASP A 32 6.69 -5.64 -2.95
CA ASP A 32 7.55 -6.79 -2.63
C ASP A 32 8.85 -6.35 -1.94
N ASP A 33 9.10 -5.05 -1.86
CA ASP A 33 10.27 -4.48 -1.22
C ASP A 33 9.86 -3.48 -0.13
N GLU A 34 9.95 -3.91 1.13
CA GLU A 34 9.72 -3.05 2.29
C GLU A 34 10.90 -2.10 2.59
N ALA A 35 12.05 -2.25 1.92
CA ALA A 35 13.23 -1.47 2.21
C ALA A 35 13.00 0.03 1.93
N GLY A 36 13.31 0.85 2.94
CA GLY A 36 13.20 2.31 2.83
C GLY A 36 11.77 2.85 2.88
N TRP A 37 10.77 2.00 3.17
CA TRP A 37 9.45 2.48 3.57
C TRP A 37 9.53 3.23 4.92
N PRO A 38 8.88 4.39 5.06
CA PRO A 38 8.77 5.07 6.36
C PRO A 38 8.14 4.15 7.41
N ALA A 39 8.66 4.15 8.64
CA ALA A 39 8.15 3.30 9.71
C ALA A 39 6.65 3.50 9.99
N VAL A 40 6.16 4.73 9.80
CA VAL A 40 4.74 5.09 9.95
C VAL A 40 3.82 4.43 8.91
N CYS A 41 4.38 3.93 7.81
CA CYS A 41 3.63 3.29 6.74
C CYS A 41 3.61 1.75 6.86
N ARG A 42 4.29 1.16 7.85
CA ARG A 42 4.43 -0.31 7.94
C ARG A 42 3.08 -1.04 7.98
N ASP A 43 2.14 -0.54 8.76
CA ASP A 43 0.80 -1.14 8.85
C ASP A 43 -0.03 -0.93 7.58
N HIS A 44 0.38 0.02 6.73
CA HIS A 44 -0.20 0.29 5.42
C HIS A 44 0.48 -0.48 4.30
N LEU A 45 1.48 -1.32 4.57
CA LEU A 45 2.13 -2.14 3.56
C LEU A 45 1.63 -3.59 3.63
N LEU A 46 1.11 -4.09 2.51
CA LEU A 46 0.92 -5.52 2.28
C LEU A 46 2.10 -6.03 1.46
N HIS A 47 3.00 -6.77 2.11
CA HIS A 47 4.21 -7.30 1.50
C HIS A 47 3.84 -8.41 0.50
N THR A 48 4.15 -8.20 -0.78
CA THR A 48 3.83 -9.15 -1.85
C THR A 48 4.98 -10.10 -2.15
N ASP A 49 4.69 -11.26 -2.75
CA ASP A 49 5.74 -12.18 -3.18
C ASP A 49 6.52 -11.59 -4.37
N PRO A 50 7.86 -11.59 -4.37
CA PRO A 50 8.65 -10.94 -5.43
C PRO A 50 8.54 -11.62 -6.81
N ALA A 51 8.10 -12.88 -6.87
CA ALA A 51 7.94 -13.62 -8.13
C ALA A 51 6.47 -13.75 -8.56
N ARG A 52 5.57 -13.96 -7.61
CA ARG A 52 4.14 -14.21 -7.85
C ARG A 52 3.26 -13.00 -7.58
N GLY A 53 3.80 -11.96 -6.95
CA GLY A 53 3.08 -10.76 -6.55
C GLY A 53 1.83 -11.10 -5.75
N VAL A 54 0.72 -10.50 -6.17
CA VAL A 54 -0.60 -10.72 -5.58
C VAL A 54 -1.13 -12.14 -5.74
N SER A 55 -0.60 -12.95 -6.65
CA SER A 55 -1.05 -14.32 -6.89
C SER A 55 -0.46 -15.34 -5.91
N ALA A 56 0.46 -14.93 -5.03
CA ALA A 56 0.94 -15.82 -3.99
C ALA A 56 -0.20 -16.18 -3.01
N PRO A 57 -0.34 -17.45 -2.60
CA PRO A 57 -1.43 -17.87 -1.70
C PRO A 57 -1.49 -17.09 -0.39
N ALA A 58 -0.34 -16.71 0.19
CA ALA A 58 -0.29 -15.91 1.42
C ALA A 58 -0.84 -14.49 1.20
N VAL A 59 -0.50 -13.85 0.08
CA VAL A 59 -0.98 -12.52 -0.27
C VAL A 59 -2.48 -12.54 -0.57
N LEU A 60 -2.95 -13.55 -1.32
CA LEU A 60 -4.38 -13.74 -1.58
C LEU A 60 -5.20 -14.04 -0.32
N ALA A 61 -4.60 -14.63 0.71
CA ALA A 61 -5.28 -14.88 1.97
C ALA A 61 -5.53 -13.58 2.77
N GLU A 62 -4.64 -12.60 2.67
CA GLU A 62 -4.72 -11.34 3.42
C GLU A 62 -5.41 -10.21 2.65
N LEU A 63 -5.17 -10.13 1.34
CA LEU A 63 -5.64 -9.04 0.48
C LEU A 63 -7.17 -8.79 0.55
N PRO A 64 -8.05 -9.81 0.51
CA PRO A 64 -9.49 -9.60 0.62
C PRO A 64 -9.90 -8.94 1.93
N ALA A 65 -9.27 -9.33 3.05
CA ALA A 65 -9.56 -8.76 4.36
C ALA A 65 -9.16 -7.28 4.43
N ARG A 66 -7.99 -6.93 3.88
CA ARG A 66 -7.57 -5.52 3.79
C ARG A 66 -8.47 -4.69 2.90
N LEU A 67 -8.86 -5.22 1.74
CA LEU A 67 -9.79 -4.52 0.82
C LEU A 67 -11.18 -4.33 1.45
N ALA A 68 -11.67 -5.32 2.20
CA ALA A 68 -12.92 -5.20 2.94
C ALA A 68 -12.82 -4.12 4.04
N ALA A 69 -11.68 -4.01 4.72
CA ALA A 69 -11.44 -2.97 5.72
C ALA A 69 -11.35 -1.56 5.11
N LEU A 70 -10.93 -1.42 3.85
CA LEU A 70 -10.97 -0.14 3.13
C LEU A 70 -12.40 0.31 2.81
N HIS A 71 -13.30 -0.63 2.53
CA HIS A 71 -14.70 -0.34 2.29
C HIS A 71 -15.44 -0.18 3.61
N ARG A 72 -15.59 1.06 4.09
CA ARG A 72 -16.70 1.37 4.99
C ARG A 72 -17.99 1.31 4.16
N PRO A 73 -19.01 0.51 4.52
CA PRO A 73 -20.28 0.58 3.83
C PRO A 73 -20.84 2.01 3.97
N GLU A 74 -21.12 2.64 2.83
CA GLU A 74 -21.81 3.92 2.75
C GLU A 74 -23.15 3.79 3.49
N GLY A 75 -23.30 4.46 4.64
CA GLY A 75 -24.60 4.63 5.31
C GLY A 75 -24.98 3.65 6.42
N GLY A 76 -24.15 3.53 7.46
CA GLY A 76 -24.57 2.99 8.75
C GLY A 76 -24.64 4.09 9.81
N SER A 77 -25.69 4.91 9.80
CA SER A 77 -26.10 5.65 11.01
C SER A 77 -26.97 4.72 11.87
N PRO A 78 -26.85 4.74 13.21
CA PRO A 78 -27.80 4.07 14.09
C PRO A 78 -29.21 4.65 13.98
#